data_AF-W1YEP0-F1
#
_entry.id   AF-W1YEP0-F1
#
_cell.length_a   1.000
_cell.length_b   1.000
_cell.length_c   1.000
_cell.angle_alpha   90.00
_cell.angle_beta   90.00
_cell.angle_gamma   90.00
#
_symmetry.space_group_name_H-M   'P 1'
#
loop_
_entity.id
_entity.type
_entity.pdbx_description
1 polymer ?
#
loop_
_entity_poly.entity_id
_entity_poly.type
_entity_poly.pdbx_seq_one_letter_code
_entity_poly.pdbx_strand_id
1 'polypeptide(L)'
;RLIERLQIIDDSAQFSIHCDTSPLADRYMAYLAGLGFYGKNNCFISPKWGSYVVIGTILTTLELKPNAPLEQSCIGCNRCITACLGQCLGHDEFKFATCKSYLTQKKGELTDEEEQILAKTPLVFGCD
;
A
#
# COMPACT_ATOMS: atom_id res chain seq x y z
N ARG A 1 1.36 -23.48 7.20
CA ARG A 1 -0.02 -23.73 6.72
C ARG A 1 -0.22 -23.50 5.22
N LEU A 2 -0.03 -22.30 4.64
CA LEU A 2 -0.22 -22.12 3.18
C LEU A 2 0.91 -22.78 2.37
N ILE A 3 2.17 -22.51 2.72
CA ILE A 3 3.34 -23.13 2.07
C ILE A 3 3.27 -24.66 2.15
N GLU A 4 3.00 -25.22 3.33
CA GLU A 4 2.78 -26.66 3.50
C GLU A 4 1.75 -27.24 2.52
N ARG A 5 0.68 -26.49 2.21
CA ARG A 5 -0.33 -26.93 1.22
C ARG A 5 0.15 -26.78 -0.22
N LEU A 6 0.96 -25.76 -0.51
CA LEU A 6 1.53 -25.53 -1.84
C LEU A 6 2.65 -26.54 -2.15
N GLN A 7 3.40 -26.97 -1.15
CA GLN A 7 4.45 -28.00 -1.26
C GLN A 7 3.89 -29.38 -1.63
N ILE A 8 2.58 -29.61 -1.50
CA ILE A 8 1.94 -30.84 -1.99
C ILE A 8 1.91 -30.87 -3.52
N ILE A 9 1.94 -29.70 -4.18
CA ILE A 9 1.94 -29.59 -5.65
C ILE A 9 3.30 -29.99 -6.22
N ASP A 10 4.37 -29.50 -5.60
CA ASP A 10 5.77 -29.81 -5.89
C ASP A 10 6.57 -29.62 -4.60
N ASP A 11 7.15 -30.70 -4.10
CA ASP A 11 7.88 -30.73 -2.83
C ASP A 11 9.27 -30.10 -2.94
N SER A 12 9.79 -29.95 -4.16
CA SER A 12 11.06 -29.30 -4.44
C SER A 12 10.95 -27.77 -4.54
N ALA A 13 9.71 -27.25 -4.63
CA ALA A 13 9.47 -25.85 -4.79
C ALA A 13 10.00 -25.01 -3.62
N GLN A 14 10.62 -23.88 -3.95
CA GLN A 14 11.13 -22.94 -2.98
C GLN A 14 10.13 -21.79 -2.78
N PHE A 15 10.16 -21.20 -1.58
CA PHE A 15 9.25 -20.13 -1.20
C PHE A 15 10.00 -19.04 -0.41
N SER A 16 9.65 -17.78 -0.63
CA SER A 16 10.10 -16.64 0.17
C SER A 16 8.93 -15.75 0.52
N ILE A 17 8.76 -15.46 1.82
CA ILE A 17 7.61 -14.73 2.36
C ILE A 17 8.02 -13.28 2.64
N HIS A 18 7.19 -12.34 2.20
CA HIS A 18 7.46 -10.92 2.29
C HIS A 18 6.20 -10.16 2.76
N CYS A 19 6.40 -9.15 3.59
CA CYS A 19 5.36 -8.22 4.05
C CYS A 19 6.06 -6.99 4.62
N ASP A 20 5.71 -5.80 4.12
CA ASP A 20 6.14 -4.46 4.54
C ASP A 20 7.66 -4.19 4.46
N THR A 21 8.47 -4.97 5.18
CA THR A 21 9.92 -4.80 5.31
C THR A 21 10.71 -5.61 4.28
N SER A 22 10.28 -5.57 3.01
CA SER A 22 10.89 -6.35 1.93
C SER A 22 11.34 -5.45 0.77
N PRO A 23 12.23 -5.92 -0.13
CA PRO A 23 12.61 -5.16 -1.32
C PRO A 23 11.46 -5.08 -2.35
N LEU A 24 10.35 -5.79 -2.13
CA LEU A 24 9.19 -5.79 -3.03
C LEU A 24 8.22 -4.66 -2.68
N ALA A 25 7.64 -4.06 -3.70
CA ALA A 25 6.51 -3.15 -3.54
C ALA A 25 5.21 -3.95 -3.38
N ASP A 26 4.80 -4.23 -2.13
CA ASP A 26 3.65 -5.10 -1.82
C ASP A 26 2.36 -4.73 -2.57
N ARG A 27 2.03 -3.43 -2.61
CA ARG A 27 0.85 -2.94 -3.36
C ARG A 27 0.94 -3.27 -4.85
N TYR A 28 2.15 -3.26 -5.42
CA TYR A 28 2.36 -3.54 -6.83
C TYR A 28 2.29 -5.04 -7.10
N MET A 29 2.81 -5.86 -6.18
CA MET A 29 2.65 -7.32 -6.23
C MET A 29 1.17 -7.70 -6.20
N ALA A 30 0.38 -7.10 -5.31
CA ALA A 30 -1.07 -7.34 -5.25
C ALA A 30 -1.82 -6.87 -6.51
N TYR A 31 -1.39 -5.77 -7.12
CA TYR A 31 -1.92 -5.29 -8.40
C TYR A 31 -1.63 -6.26 -9.54
N LEU A 32 -0.38 -6.72 -9.68
CA LEU A 32 0.01 -7.71 -10.68
C LEU A 32 -0.73 -9.04 -10.50
N ALA A 33 -1.01 -9.42 -9.24
CA ALA A 33 -1.81 -10.59 -8.90
C ALA A 33 -3.33 -10.43 -9.19
N GLY A 34 -3.77 -9.27 -9.69
CA GLY A 34 -5.17 -9.03 -10.05
C GLY A 34 -6.12 -8.90 -8.85
N LEU A 35 -5.59 -8.54 -7.67
CA LEU A 35 -6.37 -8.51 -6.43
C LEU A 35 -7.12 -7.18 -6.20
N GLY A 36 -6.85 -6.18 -7.04
CA GLY A 36 -7.31 -4.80 -6.84
C GLY A 36 -6.59 -3.80 -7.74
N PHE A 37 -6.80 -2.51 -7.46
CA PHE A 37 -6.26 -1.40 -8.25
C PHE A 37 -5.72 -0.28 -7.33
N TYR A 38 -4.99 0.68 -7.90
CA TYR A 38 -4.49 1.85 -7.18
C TYR A 38 -5.52 2.98 -7.14
N GLY A 39 -5.81 3.46 -5.93
CA GLY A 39 -6.54 4.71 -5.75
C GLY A 39 -5.65 5.93 -5.99
N LYS A 40 -6.27 7.09 -6.25
CA LYS A 40 -5.55 8.39 -6.29
C LYS A 40 -4.92 8.79 -4.95
N ASN A 41 -5.23 8.06 -3.87
CA ASN A 41 -4.57 8.18 -2.57
C ASN A 41 -3.29 7.32 -2.45
N ASN A 42 -2.86 6.65 -3.52
CA ASN A 42 -1.76 5.68 -3.55
C ASN A 42 -1.94 4.45 -2.65
N CYS A 43 -3.15 4.22 -2.12
CA CYS A 43 -3.52 2.98 -1.48
C CYS A 43 -3.94 1.96 -2.55
N PHE A 44 -3.70 0.69 -2.25
CA PHE A 44 -4.32 -0.41 -2.98
C PHE A 44 -5.78 -0.57 -2.53
N ILE A 45 -6.68 -0.80 -3.47
CA ILE A 45 -8.12 -0.94 -3.22
C ILE A 45 -8.57 -2.31 -3.74
N SER A 46 -8.93 -3.19 -2.81
CA SER A 46 -9.59 -4.45 -3.11
C SER A 46 -11.07 -4.20 -3.44
N PRO A 47 -11.65 -4.80 -4.50
CA PRO A 47 -13.08 -4.70 -4.77
C PRO A 47 -13.96 -5.25 -3.65
N LYS A 48 -13.43 -6.19 -2.86
CA LYS A 48 -14.17 -6.86 -1.79
C LYS A 48 -14.05 -6.14 -0.44
N TRP A 49 -12.88 -5.61 -0.12
CA TRP A 49 -12.55 -5.12 1.23
C TRP A 49 -12.14 -3.64 1.28
N GLY A 50 -12.10 -2.96 0.14
CA GLY A 50 -11.58 -1.59 0.05
C GLY A 50 -10.07 -1.55 0.32
N SER A 51 -9.59 -0.46 0.91
CA SER A 51 -8.17 -0.24 1.21
C SER A 51 -7.73 -0.75 2.58
N TYR A 52 -8.66 -1.15 3.45
CA TYR A 52 -8.35 -1.66 4.79
C TYR A 52 -7.94 -3.15 4.74
N VAL A 53 -6.83 -3.40 4.05
CA VAL A 53 -6.23 -4.72 3.88
C VAL A 53 -4.74 -4.66 4.20
N VAL A 54 -4.23 -5.72 4.80
CA VAL A 54 -2.79 -5.96 4.88
C VAL A 54 -2.40 -6.81 3.68
N ILE A 55 -1.25 -6.51 3.08
CA ILE A 55 -0.76 -7.18 1.88
C ILE A 55 0.52 -7.92 2.26
N GLY A 56 0.61 -9.17 1.81
CA GLY A 56 1.83 -9.95 1.88
C GLY A 56 2.03 -10.69 0.56
N THR A 57 3.28 -10.99 0.26
CA THR A 57 3.69 -11.66 -0.98
C THR A 57 4.43 -12.94 -0.65
N ILE A 58 4.12 -14.03 -1.37
CA ILE A 58 4.91 -15.25 -1.35
C ILE A 58 5.48 -15.42 -2.75
N LEU A 59 6.80 -15.26 -2.88
CA LEU A 59 7.52 -15.66 -4.09
C LEU A 59 7.72 -17.16 -4.07
N THR A 60 7.62 -17.80 -5.23
CA THR A 60 7.79 -19.24 -5.36
C THR A 60 8.38 -19.63 -6.71
N THR A 61 9.04 -20.78 -6.77
CA THR A 61 9.45 -21.44 -8.01
C THR A 61 8.34 -22.29 -8.63
N LEU A 62 7.17 -22.40 -8.00
CA LEU A 62 6.02 -23.07 -8.59
C LEU A 62 5.57 -22.38 -9.88
N GLU A 63 5.37 -23.19 -10.92
CA GLU A 63 4.77 -22.74 -12.18
C GLU A 63 3.24 -22.59 -12.00
N LEU A 64 2.81 -21.36 -11.71
CA LEU A 64 1.40 -21.01 -11.54
C LEU A 64 0.90 -20.18 -12.72
N LYS A 65 -0.33 -20.41 -13.14
CA LYS A 65 -0.97 -19.56 -14.15
C LYS A 65 -1.14 -18.14 -13.58
N PRO A 66 -0.61 -17.10 -14.23
CA PRO A 66 -0.72 -15.73 -13.71
C PRO A 66 -2.14 -15.19 -13.87
N ASN A 67 -2.52 -14.33 -12.93
CA ASN A 67 -3.66 -13.44 -13.07
C ASN A 67 -3.26 -12.17 -13.86
N ALA A 68 -4.25 -11.36 -14.23
CA ALA A 68 -4.04 -10.07 -14.87
C ALA A 68 -4.48 -8.93 -13.94
N PRO A 69 -3.84 -7.76 -14.00
CA PRO A 69 -4.28 -6.60 -13.25
C PRO A 69 -5.70 -6.16 -13.62
N LEU A 70 -6.41 -5.57 -12.66
CA LEU A 70 -7.76 -5.04 -12.89
C LEU A 70 -7.70 -3.65 -13.53
N GLU A 71 -8.57 -3.37 -14.50
CA GLU A 71 -8.65 -2.08 -15.21
C GLU A 71 -9.45 -0.99 -14.44
N GLN A 72 -9.80 -1.25 -13.18
CA GLN A 72 -10.58 -0.32 -12.36
C GLN A 72 -9.76 0.91 -11.96
N SER A 73 -10.45 2.05 -11.79
CA SER A 73 -9.82 3.29 -11.35
C SER A 73 -10.77 4.13 -10.49
N CYS A 74 -10.28 5.25 -9.97
CA CYS A 74 -11.12 6.24 -9.29
C CYS A 74 -12.09 6.99 -10.23
N ILE A 75 -12.00 6.76 -11.55
CA ILE A 75 -12.79 7.42 -12.61
C ILE A 75 -12.60 8.94 -12.55
N GLY A 76 -13.46 9.65 -11.83
CA GLY A 76 -13.39 11.11 -11.63
C GLY A 76 -13.30 11.55 -10.16
N CYS A 77 -13.31 10.63 -9.20
CA CYS A 77 -13.28 10.97 -7.78
C CYS A 77 -11.96 11.67 -7.39
N ASN A 78 -12.03 12.73 -6.58
CA ASN A 78 -10.87 13.45 -6.02
C ASN A 78 -10.96 13.64 -4.50
N ARG A 79 -11.87 12.93 -3.81
CA ARG A 79 -12.15 13.14 -2.37
C ARG A 79 -10.90 13.06 -1.50
N CYS A 80 -10.03 12.08 -1.76
CA CYS A 80 -8.78 11.91 -1.00
C CYS A 80 -7.78 13.06 -1.22
N ILE A 81 -7.70 13.58 -2.45
CA ILE A 81 -6.81 14.71 -2.78
C ILE A 81 -7.28 15.94 -2.00
N THR A 82 -8.58 16.25 -2.06
CA THR A 82 -9.16 17.38 -1.34
C THR A 82 -9.01 17.26 0.18
N ALA A 83 -9.19 16.06 0.74
CA ALA A 83 -9.13 15.83 2.18
C ALA A 83 -7.71 15.76 2.76
N CYS A 84 -6.67 15.63 1.91
CA CYS A 84 -5.31 15.39 2.37
C CYS A 84 -4.75 16.53 3.22
N LEU A 85 -4.43 16.25 4.48
CA LEU A 85 -4.00 17.27 5.45
C LEU A 85 -2.71 18.00 5.04
N GLY A 86 -1.75 17.26 4.48
CA GLY A 86 -0.48 17.80 3.99
C GLY A 86 -0.41 18.03 2.49
N GLN A 87 -1.55 17.89 1.79
CA GLN A 87 -1.66 18.06 0.33
C GLN A 87 -0.58 17.28 -0.45
N CYS A 88 -0.26 16.07 0.02
CA CYS A 88 0.78 15.20 -0.56
C CYS A 88 0.30 14.37 -1.76
N LEU A 89 -0.99 14.44 -2.10
CA LEU A 89 -1.65 13.71 -3.19
C LEU A 89 -1.96 14.65 -4.37
N GLY A 90 -2.18 14.08 -5.55
CA GLY A 90 -2.66 14.82 -6.73
C GLY A 90 -1.59 15.56 -7.55
N HIS A 91 -0.31 15.31 -7.28
CA HIS A 91 0.83 15.77 -8.09
C HIS A 91 1.36 14.60 -8.92
N ASP A 92 2.30 14.87 -9.83
CA ASP A 92 2.97 13.83 -10.63
C ASP A 92 3.63 12.75 -9.74
N GLU A 93 4.13 13.17 -8.57
CA GLU A 93 4.73 12.29 -7.58
C GLU A 93 4.13 12.48 -6.18
N PHE A 94 4.12 11.41 -5.38
CA PHE A 94 3.70 11.46 -3.99
C PHE A 94 4.70 12.21 -3.12
N LYS A 95 4.27 13.30 -2.49
CA LYS A 95 5.13 14.13 -1.63
C LYS A 95 5.18 13.58 -0.21
N PHE A 96 5.98 12.54 0.03
CA PHE A 96 6.04 11.87 1.33
C PHE A 96 6.41 12.82 2.48
N ALA A 97 7.21 13.86 2.21
CA ALA A 97 7.68 14.81 3.21
C ALA A 97 6.55 15.58 3.91
N THR A 98 5.39 15.77 3.27
CA THR A 98 4.22 16.41 3.89
C THR A 98 3.13 15.40 4.28
N CYS A 99 3.36 14.10 4.09
CA CYS A 99 2.41 13.07 4.51
C CYS A 99 2.35 13.00 6.04
N LYS A 100 1.18 13.25 6.64
CA LYS A 100 1.00 13.14 8.10
C LYS A 100 1.46 11.79 8.64
N SER A 101 1.14 10.68 7.96
CA SER A 101 1.57 9.35 8.39
C SER A 101 3.09 9.24 8.48
N TYR A 102 3.83 9.81 7.52
CA TYR A 102 5.29 9.88 7.56
C TYR A 102 5.77 10.79 8.70
N LEU A 103 5.20 11.99 8.83
CA LEU A 103 5.58 12.97 9.84
C LEU A 103 5.41 12.43 11.27
N THR A 104 4.35 11.65 11.55
CA THR A 104 4.18 11.00 12.86
C THR A 104 5.24 9.96 13.20
N GLN A 105 6.04 9.53 12.22
CA GLN A 105 7.10 8.52 12.37
C GLN A 105 8.50 9.13 12.18
N LYS A 106 8.58 10.38 11.74
CA LYS A 106 9.84 11.10 11.52
C LYS A 106 10.58 11.23 12.86
N LYS A 107 11.90 11.03 12.81
CA LYS A 107 12.78 11.23 13.98
C LYS A 107 13.29 12.67 14.02
N GLY A 108 13.52 13.18 15.23
CA GLY A 108 14.03 14.52 15.47
C GLY A 108 12.92 15.56 15.60
N GLU A 109 13.32 16.82 15.70
CA GLU A 109 12.40 17.95 15.81
C GLU A 109 11.61 18.15 14.51
N LEU A 110 10.35 18.55 14.65
CA LEU A 110 9.49 18.93 13.55
C LEU A 110 9.65 20.42 13.24
N THR A 111 9.43 20.80 12.00
CA THR A 111 9.30 22.23 11.65
C THR A 111 7.92 22.75 12.02
N ASP A 112 7.77 24.06 12.17
CA ASP A 112 6.47 24.71 12.41
C ASP A 112 5.41 24.29 11.37
N GLU A 113 5.81 24.14 10.10
CA GLU A 113 4.91 23.68 9.02
C GLU A 113 4.47 22.22 9.22
N GLU A 114 5.39 21.34 9.62
CA GLU A 114 5.09 19.93 9.90
C GLU A 114 4.16 19.81 11.12
N GLU A 115 4.40 20.58 12.19
CA GLU A 115 3.54 20.65 13.37
C GLU A 115 2.13 21.10 13.01
N GLN A 116 2.01 22.12 12.15
CA GLN A 116 0.71 22.59 11.66
C GLN A 116 -0.05 21.51 10.88
N ILE A 117 0.64 20.65 10.10
CA ILE A 117 -0.01 19.51 9.43
C ILE A 117 -0.49 18.50 10.46
N LEU A 118 0.34 18.16 11.46
CA LEU A 118 0.00 17.18 12.48
C LEU A 118 -1.20 17.62 13.33
N ALA A 119 -1.26 18.90 13.70
CA ALA A 119 -2.28 19.52 14.56
C ALA A 119 -3.69 19.55 13.96
N LYS A 120 -3.85 19.30 12.65
CA LYS A 120 -5.17 19.27 11.99
C LYS A 120 -6.09 18.14 12.49
N THR A 121 -5.55 17.15 13.21
CA THR A 121 -6.30 16.04 13.81
C THR A 121 -5.67 15.62 15.14
N PRO A 122 -6.42 14.98 16.06
CA PRO A 122 -5.86 14.47 17.31
C PRO A 122 -5.05 13.17 17.16
N LEU A 123 -4.91 12.61 15.95
CA LEU A 123 -4.20 11.35 15.73
C LEU A 123 -2.70 11.52 15.95
N VAL A 124 -2.14 10.72 16.85
CA VAL A 124 -0.72 10.76 17.20
C VAL A 124 0.16 9.84 16.34
N PHE A 125 -0.44 8.87 15.65
CA PHE A 125 0.28 7.92 14.79
C PHE A 125 -0.54 7.60 13.55
N GLY A 126 0.06 7.71 12.37
CA GLY A 126 -0.60 7.45 11.11
C GLY A 126 -1.55 8.56 10.64
N CYS A 127 -2.24 8.30 9.54
CA CYS A 127 -3.28 9.15 8.96
C CYS A 127 -4.17 8.31 8.05
N ASP A 128 -5.47 8.32 8.29
CA ASP A 128 -6.50 7.68 7.45
C ASP A 128 -7.41 8.75 6.82
#